data_AF-A0A436DT32-F1
#
_entry.id   AF-A0A436DT32-F1
#
_cell.length_a   1.000
_cell.length_b   1.000
_cell.length_c   1.000
_cell.angle_alpha   90.00
_cell.angle_beta   90.00
_cell.angle_gamma   90.00
#
_symmetry.space_group_name_H-M   'P 1'
#
loop_
_entity.id
_entity.type
_entity.pdbx_description
1 polymer ?
#
loop_
_entity_poly.entity_id
_entity_poly.type
_entity_poly.pdbx_seq_one_letter_code
_entity_poly.pdbx_strand_id
1 'polypeptide(L)'
;LNDTIALTRDLGGQKIGGILSTSHGLQVEAPTRAQWQRSAGTLAKVAETAKAAGVTLNLEIVNRFESNLLNTAAQGLAFIEDTGSDNIFLHLDTFHMNIEEADVGLAIRHAADKIGYVHIGESHRGFLGTGNIDFAAIFDALTAIG
;
A
#
# COMPACT_ATOMS: atom_id res chain seq x y z
N LEU A 1 -4.60 -11.90 9.73
CA LEU A 1 -4.42 -10.46 10.04
C LEU A 1 -4.41 -10.20 11.54
N ASN A 2 -5.43 -10.59 12.32
CA ASN A 2 -5.45 -10.35 13.77
C ASN A 2 -4.22 -10.92 14.52
N ASP A 3 -3.77 -12.13 14.18
CA ASP A 3 -2.55 -12.70 14.78
C ASP A 3 -1.29 -11.89 14.42
N THR A 4 -1.20 -11.39 13.19
CA THR A 4 -0.12 -10.50 12.74
C THR A 4 -0.15 -9.18 13.50
N ILE A 5 -1.33 -8.62 13.78
CA ILE A 5 -1.50 -7.42 14.59
C ILE A 5 -0.98 -7.66 16.01
N ALA A 6 -1.42 -8.75 16.65
CA ALA A 6 -0.97 -9.11 17.99
C ALA A 6 0.55 -9.32 18.04
N LEU A 7 1.11 -10.06 17.09
CA LEU A 7 2.55 -10.26 16.97
C LEU A 7 3.32 -8.95 16.81
N THR A 8 2.83 -8.04 15.95
CA THR A 8 3.46 -6.74 15.72
C THR A 8 3.47 -5.92 17.01
N ARG A 9 2.33 -5.83 17.70
CA ARG A 9 2.21 -5.16 19.00
C ARG A 9 3.16 -5.78 20.03
N ASP A 10 3.18 -7.10 20.15
CA ASP A 10 3.93 -7.80 21.19
C ASP A 10 5.45 -7.69 20.99
N LEU A 11 5.89 -7.43 19.75
CA LEU A 11 7.27 -7.07 19.41
C LEU A 11 7.56 -5.56 19.49
N GLY A 12 6.58 -4.73 19.86
CA GLY A 12 6.73 -3.27 19.95
C GLY A 12 6.67 -2.53 18.61
N GLY A 13 6.30 -3.22 17.53
CA GLY A 13 6.03 -2.61 16.23
C GLY A 13 4.70 -1.85 16.21
N GLN A 14 4.59 -0.86 15.33
CA GLN A 14 3.41 0.02 15.23
C GLN A 14 2.76 0.01 13.84
N LYS A 15 3.30 -0.76 12.91
CA LYS A 15 2.90 -0.76 11.51
C LYS A 15 2.88 -2.17 10.97
N ILE A 16 1.80 -2.55 10.30
CA ILE A 16 1.78 -3.70 9.39
C ILE A 16 1.74 -3.16 7.97
N GLY A 17 2.70 -3.57 7.15
CA GLY A 17 2.71 -3.34 5.71
C GLY A 17 2.49 -4.65 4.96
N GLY A 18 2.04 -4.56 3.71
CA GLY A 18 1.99 -5.69 2.78
C GLY A 18 0.71 -5.71 1.97
N ILE A 19 0.53 -6.78 1.18
CA ILE A 19 -0.71 -7.00 0.41
C ILE A 19 -1.78 -7.54 1.37
N LEU A 20 -2.50 -6.62 2.02
CA LEU A 20 -3.52 -6.96 3.03
C LEU A 20 -4.95 -7.00 2.45
N SER A 21 -5.17 -6.40 1.27
CA SER A 21 -6.49 -6.24 0.65
C SER A 21 -6.93 -7.43 -0.20
N THR A 22 -5.99 -8.28 -0.63
CA THR A 22 -6.23 -9.52 -1.39
C THR A 22 -5.20 -10.59 -1.07
N SER A 23 -5.37 -11.79 -1.64
CA SER A 23 -4.27 -12.74 -1.78
C SER A 23 -3.17 -12.16 -2.66
N HIS A 24 -1.91 -12.42 -2.31
CA HIS A 24 -0.75 -12.12 -3.15
C HIS A 24 -0.60 -13.16 -4.27
N GLY A 25 -0.40 -12.68 -5.50
CA GLY A 25 -0.14 -13.50 -6.69
C GLY A 25 -0.96 -13.06 -7.89
N LEU A 26 -0.80 -13.76 -9.01
CA LEU A 26 -1.53 -13.48 -10.25
C LEU A 26 -2.94 -14.08 -10.20
N GLN A 27 -3.96 -13.23 -10.18
CA GLN A 27 -5.35 -13.66 -10.27
C GLN A 27 -5.75 -13.93 -11.72
N VAL A 28 -6.68 -14.88 -11.88
CA VAL A 28 -7.16 -15.34 -13.20
C VAL A 28 -8.41 -14.60 -13.68
N GLU A 29 -9.05 -13.84 -12.80
CA GLU A 29 -10.26 -13.06 -13.09
C GLU A 29 -10.02 -11.57 -12.80
N ALA A 30 -10.75 -10.72 -13.54
CA ALA A 30 -10.79 -9.29 -13.28
C ALA A 30 -11.43 -8.99 -11.91
N PRO A 31 -11.06 -7.88 -11.23
CA PRO A 31 -11.68 -7.53 -9.97
C PRO A 31 -13.17 -7.20 -10.14
N THR A 32 -13.96 -7.53 -9.13
CA THR A 32 -15.39 -7.19 -9.11
C THR A 32 -15.68 -6.12 -8.05
N ARG A 33 -16.72 -5.29 -8.26
CA ARG A 33 -17.16 -4.34 -7.21
C ARG A 33 -17.53 -5.04 -5.91
N ALA A 34 -18.06 -6.27 -5.98
CA ALA A 34 -18.36 -7.07 -4.81
C ALA A 34 -17.08 -7.52 -4.06
N GLN A 35 -15.99 -7.86 -4.78
CA GLN A 35 -14.68 -8.15 -4.17
C GLN A 35 -14.13 -6.94 -3.44
N TRP A 36 -14.17 -5.77 -4.10
CA TRP A 36 -13.76 -4.50 -3.50
C TRP A 36 -14.50 -4.22 -2.19
N GLN A 37 -15.84 -4.25 -2.22
CA GLN A 37 -16.70 -3.97 -1.08
C GLN A 37 -16.48 -4.97 0.07
N ARG A 38 -16.30 -6.26 -0.24
CA ARG A 38 -15.97 -7.28 0.77
C ARG A 38 -14.63 -7.03 1.44
N SER A 39 -13.61 -6.65 0.66
CA SER A 39 -12.28 -6.36 1.20
C SER A 39 -12.31 -5.10 2.07
N ALA A 40 -12.88 -4.00 1.56
CA ALA A 40 -13.01 -2.74 2.30
C ALA A 40 -13.77 -2.92 3.61
N GLY A 41 -14.93 -3.59 3.59
CA GLY A 41 -15.73 -3.85 4.78
C GLY A 41 -15.06 -4.78 5.79
N THR A 42 -14.23 -5.72 5.33
CA THR A 42 -13.41 -6.57 6.21
C THR A 42 -12.29 -5.77 6.85
N LEU A 43 -11.52 -5.02 6.05
CA LEU A 43 -10.39 -4.24 6.52
C LEU A 43 -10.81 -3.10 7.45
N ALA A 44 -11.99 -2.51 7.28
CA ALA A 44 -12.54 -1.55 8.24
C ALA A 44 -12.63 -2.14 9.66
N LYS A 45 -13.09 -3.39 9.80
CA LYS A 45 -13.17 -4.08 11.11
C LYS A 45 -11.80 -4.46 11.65
N VAL A 46 -10.89 -4.87 10.77
CA VAL A 46 -9.51 -5.21 11.15
C VAL A 46 -8.75 -3.96 11.58
N ALA A 47 -9.03 -2.80 10.97
CA ALA A 47 -8.42 -1.53 11.32
C ALA A 47 -8.79 -1.08 12.74
N GLU A 48 -10.02 -1.30 13.20
CA GLU A 48 -10.41 -1.07 14.60
C GLU A 48 -9.63 -1.97 15.57
N THR A 49 -9.43 -3.24 15.19
CA THR A 49 -8.59 -4.17 15.97
C THR A 49 -7.14 -3.69 16.03
N ALA A 50 -6.59 -3.24 14.91
CA ALA A 50 -5.24 -2.70 14.82
C ALA A 50 -5.09 -1.42 15.66
N LYS A 51 -6.08 -0.52 15.59
CA LYS A 51 -6.12 0.74 16.34
C LYS A 51 -6.11 0.49 17.85
N ALA A 52 -6.93 -0.44 18.33
CA ALA A 52 -6.95 -0.86 19.74
C ALA A 52 -5.61 -1.46 20.20
N ALA A 53 -4.81 -2.01 19.28
CA ALA A 53 -3.48 -2.54 19.54
C ALA A 53 -2.36 -1.48 19.38
N GLY A 54 -2.66 -0.24 19.01
CA GLY A 54 -1.66 0.79 18.71
C GLY A 54 -0.88 0.52 17.41
N VAL A 55 -1.49 -0.21 16.47
CA VAL A 55 -0.90 -0.62 15.19
C VAL A 55 -1.71 -0.03 14.02
N THR A 56 -1.01 0.46 13.00
CA THR A 56 -1.59 0.96 11.75
C THR A 56 -1.58 -0.12 10.68
N LEU A 57 -2.59 -0.12 9.79
CA LEU A 57 -2.58 -0.94 8.59
C LEU A 57 -2.09 -0.12 7.40
N ASN A 58 -1.09 -0.61 6.69
CA ASN A 58 -0.47 0.07 5.55
C ASN A 58 -0.62 -0.83 4.32
N LEU A 59 -1.59 -0.53 3.46
CA LEU A 59 -1.97 -1.35 2.33
C LEU A 59 -0.97 -1.19 1.19
N GLU A 60 -0.23 -2.24 0.87
CA GLU A 60 0.74 -2.21 -0.22
C GLU A 60 0.04 -2.15 -1.56
N ILE A 61 0.42 -1.15 -2.35
CA ILE A 61 -0.02 -0.99 -3.74
C ILE A 61 0.98 -1.71 -4.63
N VAL A 62 0.51 -2.74 -5.35
CA VAL A 62 1.39 -3.67 -6.07
C VAL A 62 1.03 -3.76 -7.55
N ASN A 63 1.95 -4.27 -8.36
CA ASN A 63 1.69 -4.43 -9.79
C ASN A 63 0.59 -5.47 -10.08
N ARG A 64 0.04 -5.44 -11.29
CA ARG A 64 -1.03 -6.31 -11.79
C ARG A 64 -0.75 -7.81 -11.73
N PHE A 65 0.50 -8.23 -11.54
CA PHE A 65 0.90 -9.64 -11.45
C PHE A 65 0.90 -10.15 -10.01
N GLU A 66 0.72 -9.26 -9.03
CA GLU A 66 0.82 -9.56 -7.60
C GLU A 66 -0.48 -9.27 -6.84
N SER A 67 -1.38 -8.48 -7.42
CA SER A 67 -2.78 -8.33 -7.01
C SER A 67 -3.60 -7.81 -8.20
N ASN A 68 -4.89 -8.15 -8.23
CA ASN A 68 -5.84 -7.60 -9.20
C ASN A 68 -6.70 -6.45 -8.63
N LEU A 69 -6.49 -6.03 -7.38
CA LEU A 69 -7.40 -5.10 -6.70
C LEU A 69 -6.86 -3.68 -6.53
N LEU A 70 -5.68 -3.53 -5.94
CA LEU A 70 -5.07 -2.22 -5.65
C LEU A 70 -3.72 -2.11 -6.36
N ASN A 71 -3.73 -1.47 -7.53
CA ASN A 71 -2.55 -1.36 -8.39
C ASN A 71 -2.01 0.07 -8.53
N THR A 72 -2.80 1.08 -8.16
CA THR A 72 -2.35 2.48 -8.13
C THR A 72 -2.67 3.16 -6.81
N ALA A 73 -1.92 4.20 -6.47
CA ALA A 73 -2.12 5.04 -5.30
C ALA A 73 -3.53 5.65 -5.31
N ALA A 74 -4.02 6.09 -6.47
CA ALA A 74 -5.37 6.62 -6.62
C ALA A 74 -6.46 5.59 -6.27
N GLN A 75 -6.28 4.32 -6.68
CA GLN A 75 -7.17 3.24 -6.24
C GLN A 75 -7.06 3.01 -4.73
N GLY A 76 -5.83 3.01 -4.19
CA GLY A 76 -5.60 2.89 -2.75
C GLY A 76 -6.33 3.97 -1.93
N LEU A 77 -6.26 5.23 -2.35
CA LEU A 77 -6.97 6.34 -1.70
C LEU A 77 -8.49 6.14 -1.71
N ALA A 78 -9.05 5.82 -2.88
CA ALA A 78 -10.48 5.54 -3.01
C ALA A 78 -10.90 4.32 -2.16
N PHE A 79 -10.02 3.32 -2.03
CA PHE A 79 -10.27 2.15 -1.18
C PHE A 79 -10.31 2.54 0.30
N ILE A 80 -9.35 3.34 0.76
CA ILE A 80 -9.32 3.85 2.13
C ILE A 80 -10.58 4.66 2.44
N GLU A 81 -11.00 5.54 1.53
CA GLU A 81 -12.26 6.28 1.65
C GLU A 81 -13.47 5.35 1.80
N ASP A 82 -13.59 4.33 0.94
CA ASP A 82 -14.68 3.34 0.99
C ASP A 82 -14.66 2.51 2.31
N THR A 83 -13.51 2.40 3.00
CA THR A 83 -13.46 1.76 4.33
C THR A 83 -13.99 2.65 5.45
N GLY A 84 -13.95 3.98 5.27
CA GLY A 84 -14.25 4.97 6.31
C GLY A 84 -13.27 4.99 7.49
N SER A 85 -12.13 4.29 7.41
CA SER A 85 -11.18 4.19 8.52
C SER A 85 -10.15 5.33 8.54
N ASP A 86 -9.83 5.79 9.74
CA ASP A 86 -8.73 6.73 10.01
C ASP A 86 -7.40 6.02 10.36
N ASN A 87 -7.38 4.68 10.40
CA ASN A 87 -6.24 3.85 10.79
C ASN A 87 -5.73 2.93 9.66
N ILE A 88 -6.06 3.28 8.41
CA ILE A 88 -5.57 2.64 7.20
C ILE A 88 -4.83 3.68 6.35
N PHE A 89 -3.62 3.33 5.94
CA PHE A 89 -2.72 4.16 5.15
C PHE A 89 -2.22 3.38 3.93
N LEU A 90 -1.56 4.07 3.02
CA LEU A 90 -0.88 3.49 1.88
C LEU A 90 0.52 3.03 2.26
N HIS A 91 0.87 1.88 1.72
CA HIS A 91 2.25 1.42 1.60
C HIS A 91 2.63 1.48 0.11
N LEU A 92 3.55 2.36 -0.24
CA LEU A 92 4.01 2.54 -1.62
C LEU A 92 5.36 1.86 -1.83
N ASP A 93 5.55 1.18 -2.96
CA ASP A 93 6.81 0.53 -3.34
C ASP A 93 7.23 1.03 -4.72
N THR A 94 8.46 1.57 -4.81
CA THR A 94 8.97 2.16 -6.06
C THR A 94 9.00 1.18 -7.23
N PHE A 95 9.24 -0.11 -7.00
CA PHE A 95 9.21 -1.12 -8.06
C PHE A 95 7.81 -1.28 -8.65
N HIS A 96 6.79 -1.33 -7.79
CA HIS A 96 5.40 -1.47 -8.21
C HIS A 96 4.89 -0.21 -8.90
N MET A 97 5.20 0.95 -8.32
CA MET A 97 4.80 2.23 -8.88
C MET A 97 5.38 2.46 -10.27
N ASN A 98 6.64 2.05 -10.50
CA ASN A 98 7.28 2.18 -11.81
C ASN A 98 6.60 1.36 -12.92
N ILE A 99 5.72 0.40 -12.57
CA ILE A 99 4.96 -0.41 -13.54
C ILE A 99 3.57 0.19 -13.78
N GLU A 100 2.88 0.60 -12.72
CA GLU A 100 1.44 0.90 -12.77
C GLU A 100 1.10 2.40 -12.74
N GLU A 101 1.95 3.23 -12.13
CA GLU A 101 1.66 4.66 -12.02
C GLU A 101 1.96 5.38 -13.33
N ALA A 102 1.16 6.40 -13.62
CA ALA A 102 1.43 7.30 -14.75
C ALA A 102 2.73 8.08 -14.54
N ASP A 103 2.99 8.49 -13.30
CA ASP A 103 4.23 9.14 -12.85
C ASP A 103 4.37 8.89 -11.33
N VAL A 104 5.52 8.38 -10.91
CA VAL A 104 5.73 7.97 -9.51
C VAL A 104 5.74 9.18 -8.57
N GLY A 105 6.36 10.28 -8.99
CA GLY A 105 6.44 11.50 -8.18
C GLY A 105 5.07 12.17 -8.00
N LEU A 106 4.27 12.23 -9.05
CA LEU A 106 2.90 12.73 -8.98
C LEU A 106 1.99 11.83 -8.13
N ALA A 107 2.15 10.51 -8.22
CA ALA A 107 1.42 9.57 -7.37
C ALA A 107 1.75 9.77 -5.88
N ILE A 108 3.03 9.97 -5.53
CA ILE A 108 3.45 10.30 -4.15
C ILE A 108 2.81 11.61 -3.69
N ARG A 109 2.87 12.67 -4.51
CA ARG A 109 2.25 13.97 -4.19
C ARG A 109 0.74 13.89 -4.02
N HIS A 110 0.09 13.03 -4.79
CA HIS A 110 -1.35 12.80 -4.69
C HIS A 110 -1.72 12.04 -3.40
N ALA A 111 -0.87 11.10 -2.97
CA ALA A 111 -1.07 10.30 -1.78
C ALA A 111 -0.70 11.00 -0.46
N ALA A 112 0.25 11.95 -0.49
CA ALA A 112 0.63 12.86 0.61
C ALA A 112 0.43 12.30 2.04
N ASP A 113 -0.54 12.85 2.78
CA ASP A 113 -0.84 12.56 4.19
C ASP A 113 -1.41 11.15 4.43
N LYS A 114 -1.66 10.38 3.37
CA LYS A 114 -2.11 9.00 3.44
C LYS A 114 -0.99 7.99 3.27
N ILE A 115 0.27 8.40 3.06
CA ILE A 115 1.40 7.47 3.02
C ILE A 115 1.82 7.12 4.45
N GLY A 116 1.72 5.85 4.82
CA GLY A 116 2.14 5.34 6.14
C GLY A 116 3.42 4.51 6.12
N TYR A 117 3.82 4.00 4.94
CA TYR A 117 5.03 3.21 4.76
C TYR A 117 5.55 3.26 3.31
N VAL A 118 6.86 3.13 3.10
CA VAL A 118 7.48 3.15 1.76
C VAL A 118 8.55 2.06 1.64
N HIS A 119 8.50 1.30 0.55
CA HIS A 119 9.58 0.43 0.09
C HIS A 119 10.37 1.11 -1.03
N ILE A 120 11.71 1.01 -0.94
CA ILE A 120 12.65 1.45 -1.97
C ILE A 120 13.25 0.21 -2.62
N GLY A 121 12.83 -0.08 -3.85
CA GLY A 121 13.30 -1.23 -4.64
C GLY A 121 13.47 -0.84 -6.10
N GLU A 122 14.59 -1.26 -6.71
CA GLU A 122 14.92 -0.98 -8.12
C GLU A 122 13.97 -1.68 -9.11
N SER A 123 13.90 -1.22 -10.36
CA SER A 123 13.04 -1.77 -11.42
C SER A 123 13.22 -3.28 -11.67
N HIS A 124 14.37 -3.83 -11.33
CA HIS A 124 14.68 -5.27 -11.42
C HIS A 124 14.90 -5.92 -10.04
N ARG A 125 14.51 -5.24 -8.95
CA ARG A 125 14.69 -5.63 -7.53
C ARG A 125 16.12 -6.01 -7.13
N GLY A 126 17.11 -5.42 -7.80
CA GLY A 126 18.54 -5.62 -7.54
C GLY A 126 19.13 -4.44 -6.77
N PHE A 127 20.40 -4.13 -7.03
CA PHE A 127 21.04 -2.95 -6.46
C PHE A 127 20.35 -1.65 -6.89
N LEU A 128 20.26 -0.68 -5.98
CA LEU A 128 19.66 0.62 -6.27
C LEU A 128 20.56 1.44 -7.20
N GLY A 129 19.96 2.08 -8.20
CA GLY A 129 20.66 2.89 -9.19
C GLY A 129 21.26 2.09 -10.35
N THR A 130 20.95 0.80 -10.46
CA THR A 130 21.39 -0.05 -11.58
C THR A 130 20.25 -0.39 -12.55
N GLY A 131 19.04 0.10 -12.28
CA GLY A 131 17.86 -0.09 -13.10
C GLY A 131 17.35 1.22 -13.70
N ASN A 132 16.04 1.33 -13.80
CA ASN A 132 15.36 2.38 -14.58
C ASN A 132 14.47 3.30 -13.74
N ILE A 133 14.48 3.15 -12.41
CA ILE A 133 13.67 4.01 -11.54
C ILE A 133 14.34 5.37 -11.39
N ASP A 134 13.57 6.44 -11.60
CA ASP A 134 14.00 7.81 -11.27
C ASP A 134 13.89 8.06 -9.76
N PHE A 135 14.87 7.55 -9.01
CA PHE A 135 14.92 7.74 -7.55
C PHE A 135 15.04 9.21 -7.15
N ALA A 136 15.69 10.05 -7.96
CA ALA A 136 15.82 11.47 -7.65
C ALA A 136 14.44 12.14 -7.61
N ALA A 137 13.62 11.93 -8.65
CA ALA A 137 12.25 12.45 -8.68
C ALA A 137 11.37 11.91 -7.55
N ILE A 138 11.57 10.65 -7.15
CA ILE A 138 10.85 10.02 -6.03
C ILE A 138 11.22 10.68 -4.70
N PHE A 139 12.51 10.84 -4.40
CA PHE A 139 12.96 11.47 -3.17
C PHE A 139 12.61 12.97 -3.13
N ASP A 140 12.59 13.66 -4.28
CA ASP A 140 12.09 15.03 -4.39
C ASP A 140 10.59 15.11 -4.07
N ALA A 141 9.79 14.15 -4.55
CA ALA A 141 8.37 14.09 -4.26
C ALA A 141 8.08 13.82 -2.78
N LEU A 142 8.82 12.88 -2.16
CA LEU A 142 8.74 12.60 -0.72
C LEU A 142 9.11 13.84 0.09
N THR A 143 10.26 14.46 -0.20
CA THR A 143 10.71 15.68 0.48
C THR A 143 9.68 16.81 0.36
N ALA A 144 8.98 16.91 -0.76
CA ALA A 144 7.97 17.94 -1.00
C ALA A 144 6.68 17.75 -0.19
N ILE A 145 6.37 16.53 0.27
CA ILE A 145 5.19 16.24 1.11
C ILE A 145 5.52 16.11 2.60
N GLY A 146 6.80 16.06 2.97
CA GLY A 146 7.30 15.99 4.35
C GLY A 146 7.69 14.58 4.78
#